data_AF-A0A066ZCG1-F1
#
_entry.id   AF-A0A066ZCG1-F1
#
_cell.length_a   1.000
_cell.length_b   1.000
_cell.length_c   1.000
_cell.angle_alpha   90.00
_cell.angle_beta   90.00
_cell.angle_gamma   90.00
#
_symmetry.space_group_name_H-M   'P 1'
#
loop_
_entity.id
_entity.type
_entity.pdbx_description
1 polymer ?
#
loop_
_entity_poly.entity_id
_entity_poly.type
_entity_poly.pdbx_seq_one_letter_code
_entity_poly.pdbx_strand_id
1 'polypeptide(L)'
;MAARTASFPYRDEESLYLYDGDGTEPGEVLAGSTKLPFAVERVLPVIAHVLGSVSELRRAVPDAEWRVHLDDLDVPWDEEEGYALPGMHDAELIAELGGP
;
A
#
# COMPACT_ATOMS: atom_id res chain seq x y z
N MET A 1 -17.60 14.21 -4.67
CA MET A 1 -16.22 14.39 -4.20
C MET A 1 -15.31 13.95 -5.32
N ALA A 2 -14.62 14.89 -5.95
CA ALA A 2 -13.75 14.61 -7.09
C ALA A 2 -12.29 14.73 -6.67
N ALA A 3 -11.46 13.98 -7.38
CA ALA A 3 -10.00 13.92 -7.34
C ALA A 3 -9.39 13.02 -6.25
N ARG A 4 -8.96 11.83 -6.67
CA ARG A 4 -7.54 11.44 -6.66
C ARG A 4 -7.29 10.26 -7.59
N THR A 5 -7.40 10.51 -8.89
CA THR A 5 -6.59 9.74 -9.86
C THR A 5 -5.28 10.50 -10.04
N ALA A 6 -4.52 10.64 -8.97
CA ALA A 6 -3.09 10.79 -9.15
C ALA A 6 -2.65 9.39 -9.59
N SER A 7 -2.42 9.22 -10.88
CA SER A 7 -1.73 8.02 -11.37
C SER A 7 -0.48 7.85 -10.54
N PHE A 8 -0.18 6.61 -10.16
CA PHE A 8 1.04 6.26 -9.48
C PHE A 8 2.25 6.97 -10.14
N PRO A 9 3.13 7.63 -9.38
CA PRO A 9 4.13 8.55 -9.95
C PRO A 9 5.15 7.85 -10.85
N TYR A 10 5.20 6.51 -10.82
CA TYR A 10 6.10 5.68 -11.59
C TYR A 10 5.31 4.81 -12.58
N ARG A 11 5.56 5.01 -13.88
CA ARG A 11 4.86 4.30 -14.96
C ARG A 11 5.27 2.83 -15.12
N ASP A 12 6.48 2.49 -14.67
CA ASP A 12 7.11 1.19 -14.91
C ASP A 12 6.98 0.23 -13.72
N GLU A 13 6.33 0.65 -12.64
CA GLU A 13 6.20 -0.15 -11.42
C GLU A 13 4.95 -1.03 -11.47
N GLU A 14 5.08 -2.23 -10.91
CA GLU A 14 4.00 -3.22 -10.88
C GLU A 14 2.83 -2.64 -10.06
N SER A 15 1.66 -2.53 -10.69
CA SER A 15 0.43 -2.16 -9.96
C SER A 15 -0.03 -3.33 -9.09
N LEU A 16 -0.96 -3.07 -8.17
CA LEU A 16 -1.60 -4.11 -7.37
C LEU A 16 -2.14 -5.23 -8.28
N TYR A 17 -1.56 -6.42 -8.16
CA TYR A 17 -2.02 -7.62 -8.80
C TYR A 17 -3.11 -8.24 -7.93
N LEU A 18 -4.34 -8.29 -8.45
CA LEU A 18 -5.44 -8.96 -7.79
C LEU A 18 -5.40 -10.44 -8.15
N TYR A 19 -5.57 -11.29 -7.14
CA TYR A 19 -5.71 -12.72 -7.38
C TYR A 19 -7.06 -12.96 -8.05
N ASP A 20 -7.05 -13.75 -9.13
CA ASP A 20 -8.28 -14.14 -9.80
C ASP A 20 -9.15 -14.90 -8.79
N GLY A 21 -10.39 -14.44 -8.62
CA GLY A 21 -11.35 -15.02 -7.70
C GLY A 21 -11.90 -16.34 -8.23
N ASP A 22 -11.14 -17.42 -8.14
CA ASP A 22 -11.68 -18.78 -8.17
C ASP A 22 -12.27 -19.22 -6.81
N GLY A 23 -12.45 -18.25 -5.88
CA GLY A 23 -13.22 -18.45 -4.67
C GLY A 23 -12.43 -19.20 -3.61
N THR A 24 -11.23 -18.74 -3.30
CA THR A 24 -10.40 -19.35 -2.26
C THR A 24 -11.16 -19.45 -0.94
N GLU A 25 -11.99 -18.44 -0.58
CA GLU A 25 -13.00 -18.55 0.48
C GLU A 25 -14.29 -17.74 0.22
N PRO A 26 -15.48 -18.27 0.56
CA PRO A 26 -16.73 -17.51 0.49
C PRO A 26 -16.70 -16.31 1.45
N GLY A 27 -16.82 -15.09 0.90
CA GLY A 27 -16.78 -13.84 1.67
C GLY A 27 -15.52 -13.00 1.45
N GLU A 28 -14.55 -13.49 0.67
CA GLU A 28 -13.39 -12.70 0.27
C GLU A 28 -13.80 -11.59 -0.71
N VAL A 29 -13.57 -10.33 -0.31
CA VAL A 29 -13.92 -9.14 -1.11
C VAL A 29 -12.76 -8.71 -2.00
N LEU A 30 -11.52 -8.88 -1.52
CA LEU A 30 -10.31 -8.44 -2.20
C LEU A 30 -9.10 -9.24 -1.69
N ALA A 31 -8.33 -9.80 -2.60
CA ALA A 31 -7.01 -10.35 -2.31
C ALA A 31 -6.03 -10.02 -3.45
N GLY A 32 -4.79 -9.72 -3.10
CA GLY A 32 -3.77 -9.36 -4.06
C GLY A 32 -2.44 -9.07 -3.42
N SER A 33 -1.45 -8.76 -4.27
CA SER A 33 -0.13 -8.31 -3.86
C SER A 33 0.45 -7.34 -4.87
N THR A 34 1.43 -6.56 -4.42
CA THR A 34 2.22 -5.71 -5.31
C THR A 34 3.69 -6.01 -5.04
N LYS A 35 4.51 -5.98 -6.08
CA LYS A 35 5.96 -6.08 -5.90
C LYS A 35 6.53 -4.70 -5.57
N LEU A 36 7.52 -4.68 -4.69
CA LEU A 36 8.30 -3.48 -4.43
C LEU A 36 9.21 -3.14 -5.62
N PRO A 37 9.51 -1.86 -5.83
CA PRO A 37 10.47 -1.47 -6.85
C PRO A 37 11.88 -1.97 -6.50
N PHE A 38 12.65 -2.29 -7.54
CA PHE A 38 14.07 -2.60 -7.38
C PHE A 38 14.93 -1.38 -7.03
N ALA A 39 14.43 -0.18 -7.38
CA ALA A 39 15.06 1.10 -7.11
C ALA A 39 14.84 1.48 -5.64
N VAL A 40 15.91 1.39 -4.82
CA VAL A 40 15.88 1.62 -3.37
C VAL A 40 15.32 3.00 -3.02
N GLU A 41 15.63 4.00 -3.84
CA GLU A 41 15.15 5.38 -3.69
C GLU A 41 13.64 5.53 -3.81
N ARG A 42 12.98 4.53 -4.42
CA ARG A 42 11.53 4.52 -4.65
C ARG A 42 10.79 3.65 -3.65
N VAL A 43 11.48 2.76 -2.93
CA VAL A 43 10.86 1.78 -2.04
C VAL A 43 9.96 2.46 -0.99
N LEU A 44 10.47 3.43 -0.22
CA LEU A 44 9.65 4.11 0.79
C LEU A 44 8.49 4.92 0.20
N PRO A 45 8.69 5.77 -0.84
CA PRO A 45 7.58 6.46 -1.51
C PRO A 45 6.49 5.53 -2.03
N VAL A 46 6.87 4.38 -2.58
CA VAL A 46 5.93 3.38 -3.09
C VAL A 46 5.16 2.71 -1.97
N ILE A 47 5.85 2.27 -0.91
CA ILE A 47 5.18 1.69 0.26
C ILE A 47 4.19 2.69 0.87
N ALA A 48 4.60 3.96 1.03
CA ALA A 48 3.72 5.02 1.52
C ALA A 48 2.46 5.20 0.66
N HIS A 49 2.63 5.20 -0.67
CA HIS A 49 1.50 5.34 -1.58
C HIS A 49 0.55 4.14 -1.54
N VAL A 50 1.09 2.92 -1.53
CA VAL A 50 0.31 1.69 -1.53
C VAL A 50 -0.45 1.55 -0.21
N LEU A 51 0.23 1.68 0.94
CA LEU A 51 -0.43 1.59 2.25
C LEU A 51 -1.47 2.71 2.45
N GLY A 52 -1.19 3.92 1.96
CA GLY A 52 -2.17 5.00 1.93
C GLY A 52 -3.42 4.64 1.12
N SER A 53 -3.24 4.06 -0.08
CA SER A 53 -4.35 3.65 -0.94
C SER A 53 -5.17 2.50 -0.34
N VAL A 54 -4.51 1.50 0.27
CA VAL A 54 -5.18 0.40 0.98
C VAL A 54 -5.93 0.92 2.21
N SER A 55 -5.39 1.93 2.90
CA SER A 55 -6.08 2.57 4.03
C SER A 55 -7.37 3.25 3.63
N GLU A 56 -7.36 3.98 2.51
CA GLU A 56 -8.59 4.57 1.94
C GLU A 56 -9.61 3.50 1.56
N LEU A 57 -9.14 2.38 1.00
CA LEU A 57 -10.01 1.27 0.62
C LEU A 57 -10.64 0.59 1.84
N ARG A 58 -9.86 0.31 2.89
CA ARG A 58 -10.37 -0.22 4.16
C ARG A 58 -11.43 0.69 4.78
N ARG A 59 -11.22 2.01 4.76
CA ARG A 59 -12.22 2.98 5.25
C ARG A 59 -13.50 2.98 4.43
N ALA A 60 -13.42 2.71 3.12
CA ALA A 60 -14.58 2.65 2.23
C ALA A 60 -15.36 1.32 2.33
N VAL A 61 -14.73 0.25 2.83
CA VAL A 61 -15.35 -1.07 3.05
C VAL A 61 -15.33 -1.37 4.55
N PRO A 62 -16.17 -0.67 5.35
CA PRO A 62 -16.33 -0.98 6.76
C PRO A 62 -16.87 -2.42 6.90
N ASP A 63 -16.61 -3.03 8.06
CA ASP A 63 -17.06 -4.38 8.43
C ASP A 63 -16.34 -5.56 7.73
N ALA A 64 -15.35 -5.30 6.87
CA ALA A 64 -14.45 -6.34 6.36
C ALA A 64 -13.27 -6.57 7.32
N GLU A 65 -12.79 -7.82 7.40
CA GLU A 65 -11.50 -8.14 8.03
C GLU A 65 -10.38 -7.87 7.03
N TRP A 66 -9.34 -7.16 7.46
CA TRP A 66 -8.20 -6.81 6.63
C TRP A 66 -6.91 -7.37 7.21
N ARG A 67 -6.15 -8.10 6.40
CA ARG A 67 -4.80 -8.57 6.71
C ARG A 67 -3.84 -7.98 5.67
N VAL A 68 -2.92 -7.15 6.14
CA VAL A 68 -1.95 -6.44 5.28
C VAL A 68 -0.56 -6.79 5.78
N HIS A 69 0.24 -7.33 4.88
CA HIS A 69 1.62 -7.74 5.18
C HIS A 69 2.56 -7.09 4.18
N LEU A 70 3.76 -6.77 4.65
CA LEU A 70 4.90 -6.42 3.81
C LEU A 70 5.97 -7.49 4.00
N ASP A 71 6.27 -8.25 2.95
CA ASP A 71 7.02 -9.50 3.06
C ASP A 71 6.43 -10.39 4.17
N ASP A 72 7.19 -10.70 5.22
CA ASP A 72 6.76 -11.51 6.36
C ASP A 72 6.25 -10.69 7.56
N LEU A 73 6.14 -9.36 7.41
CA LEU A 73 5.78 -8.45 8.49
C LEU A 73 4.32 -8.00 8.39
N ASP A 74 3.56 -8.24 9.46
CA ASP A 74 2.24 -7.64 9.66
C ASP A 74 2.35 -6.10 9.76
N VAL A 75 1.52 -5.40 8.99
CA VAL A 75 1.39 -3.95 9.11
C VAL A 75 0.18 -3.64 10.01
N PRO A 76 0.39 -3.07 11.20
CA PRO A 76 -0.71 -2.75 12.10
C PRO A 76 -1.60 -1.64 11.51
N TRP A 77 -2.88 -1.71 11.82
CA TRP A 77 -3.84 -0.65 11.52
C TRP A 77 -3.91 0.33 12.68
N ASP A 78 -3.80 1.61 12.36
CA ASP A 78 -4.15 2.71 13.24
C ASP A 78 -5.42 3.40 12.72
N GLU A 79 -6.35 3.77 13.61
CA GLU A 79 -7.62 4.39 13.20
C GLU A 79 -7.43 5.81 12.64
N GLU A 80 -6.47 6.56 13.17
CA GLU A 80 -6.17 7.94 12.75
C GLU A 80 -5.25 7.94 11.53
N GLU A 81 -4.15 7.20 11.58
CA GLU A 81 -3.10 7.21 10.55
C GLU A 81 -3.35 6.20 9.42
N GLY A 82 -4.05 5.10 9.70
CA GLY A 82 -4.22 3.98 8.77
C GLY A 82 -3.08 2.97 8.86
N TYR A 83 -2.74 2.33 7.73
CA TYR A 83 -1.57 1.48 7.63
C TYR A 83 -0.30 2.33 7.45
N ALA A 84 0.61 2.26 8.41
CA ALA A 84 1.87 2.99 8.37
C ALA A 84 3.04 2.13 8.89
N LEU A 85 4.24 2.42 8.42
CA LEU A 85 5.48 1.88 8.96
C LEU A 85 6.25 2.95 9.72
N PRO A 86 7.02 2.60 10.76
CA PRO A 86 7.93 3.54 11.40
C PRO A 86 8.88 4.17 10.38
N GLY A 87 8.97 5.51 10.36
CA GLY A 87 9.84 6.24 9.44
C GLY A 87 9.32 6.35 7.99
N MET A 88 8.16 5.77 7.66
CA MET A 88 7.52 5.88 6.33
C MET A 88 7.38 7.32 5.84
N HIS A 89 7.04 8.23 6.75
CA HIS A 89 6.79 9.64 6.46
C HIS A 89 7.94 10.55 6.91
N ASP A 90 9.07 9.97 7.29
CA ASP A 90 10.24 10.72 7.72
C ASP A 90 10.89 11.40 6.50
N ALA A 91 10.78 12.72 6.44
CA ALA A 91 11.27 13.51 5.32
C ALA A 91 12.79 13.44 5.17
N GLU A 92 13.55 13.26 6.26
CA GLU A 92 15.00 13.13 6.21
C GLU A 92 15.37 11.76 5.64
N LEU A 93 14.72 10.69 6.09
CA LEU A 93 14.93 9.34 5.56
C LEU A 93 14.55 9.21 4.08
N ILE A 94 13.42 9.82 3.68
CA ILE A 94 13.00 9.86 2.27
C ILE A 94 14.03 10.62 1.41
N ALA A 95 14.59 11.72 1.93
CA ALA A 95 15.60 12.49 1.22
C ALA A 95 16.94 11.74 1.11
N GLU A 96 17.36 11.02 2.15
CA GLU A 96 18.59 10.20 2.13
C GLU A 96 18.47 9.03 1.14
N LEU A 97 17.31 8.37 1.10
CA LEU A 97 17.08 7.28 0.16
C LEU A 97 16.85 7.79 -1.26
N GLY A 98 16.29 8.99 -1.42
CA GLY A 98 15.98 9.64 -2.70
C GLY A 98 17.18 9.92 -3.62
N GLY A 99 18.40 9.92 -3.06
CA GLY A 99 19.62 10.32 -3.78
C GLY A 99 19.63 11.81 -4.18
N PRO A 100 20.82 12.38 -4.50
CA PRO A 100 20.95 13.78 -4.94
C PRO A 100 20.34 14.06 -6.32
#